data_AF-A0A3C0C7T0-F1
#
_entry.id   AF-A0A3C0C7T0-F1
#
_cell.length_a   1.000
_cell.length_b   1.000
_cell.length_c   1.000
_cell.angle_alpha   90.00
_cell.angle_beta   90.00
_cell.angle_gamma   90.00
#
_symmetry.space_group_name_H-M   'P 1'
#
loop_
_entity.id
_entity.type
_entity.pdbx_description
1 polymer ?
#
loop_
_entity_poly.entity_id
_entity_poly.type
_entity_poly.pdbx_seq_one_letter_code
_entity_poly.pdbx_strand_id
1 'polypeptide(L)'
;MPEFICVARWRQHRAVYKIDSTVASELFEQTKETKNDYQLPIDLLKNLPYPCIAVQVPEVETVIHINQNTEERRVYSGNFFVTIMEDDVFVVNKDFNTLFFTVWDSADKAQPCFYLPLKEGATLKSTVDDLFVFCSESKKEDESTEGWDNILSTEAIYSLFAAQIVLYLQSIGSDIVNVPTPRTYKKKSGKQPKPAKIKNVGYRIGATLRQQRRVYDSSKRVSIGSQRRSPIAHIRRGHFQGFWTGPRDSKERKLVIKWVAPIYVHGKQDDGAATIFNVK
;
A
#
# COMPACT_ATOMS: atom_id res chain seq x y z
N MET A 1 -13.52 -17.73 -12.91
CA MET A 1 -13.99 -16.55 -12.15
C MET A 1 -13.26 -16.50 -10.80
N PRO A 2 -12.01 -16.00 -10.77
CA PRO A 2 -11.18 -15.85 -9.58
C PRO A 2 -11.81 -15.00 -8.47
N GLU A 3 -12.75 -14.12 -8.82
CA GLU A 3 -13.45 -13.21 -7.91
C GLU A 3 -14.22 -13.99 -6.83
N PHE A 4 -14.84 -15.12 -7.20
CA PHE A 4 -15.54 -15.98 -6.24
C PHE A 4 -14.59 -16.68 -5.27
N ILE A 5 -13.34 -16.92 -5.67
CA ILE A 5 -12.32 -17.55 -4.83
C ILE A 5 -11.95 -16.61 -3.69
N CYS A 6 -11.70 -15.32 -4.00
CA CYS A 6 -11.40 -14.30 -3.00
C CYS A 6 -12.52 -14.19 -1.95
N VAL A 7 -13.78 -14.07 -2.38
CA VAL A 7 -14.92 -13.99 -1.46
C VAL A 7 -15.09 -15.27 -0.63
N ALA A 8 -14.93 -16.44 -1.24
CA ALA A 8 -15.05 -17.72 -0.54
C ALA A 8 -13.97 -17.90 0.54
N ARG A 9 -12.71 -17.57 0.23
CA ARG A 9 -11.59 -17.60 1.18
C ARG A 9 -11.77 -16.55 2.27
N TRP A 10 -12.13 -15.31 1.91
CA TRP A 10 -12.35 -14.23 2.87
C TRP A 10 -13.46 -14.56 3.86
N ARG A 11 -14.56 -15.21 3.42
CA ARG A 11 -15.71 -15.58 4.27
C ARG A 11 -15.35 -16.42 5.51
N GLN A 12 -14.21 -17.11 5.50
CA GLN A 12 -13.73 -17.93 6.61
C GLN A 12 -13.25 -17.06 7.80
N HIS A 13 -12.56 -15.95 7.52
CA HIS A 13 -11.94 -15.09 8.54
C HIS A 13 -12.59 -13.70 8.68
N ARG A 14 -13.14 -13.18 7.57
CA ARG A 14 -13.89 -11.93 7.45
C ARG A 14 -13.13 -10.71 7.98
N ALA A 15 -11.82 -10.69 7.79
CA ALA A 15 -10.97 -9.58 8.21
C ALA A 15 -11.06 -8.43 7.21
N VAL A 16 -11.36 -7.22 7.68
CA VAL A 16 -11.43 -6.00 6.88
C VAL A 16 -10.45 -4.98 7.46
N TYR A 17 -9.52 -4.51 6.64
CA TYR A 17 -8.50 -3.53 6.98
C TYR A 17 -8.89 -2.19 6.36
N LYS A 18 -9.29 -1.21 7.18
CA LYS A 18 -9.67 0.14 6.74
C LYS A 18 -8.47 1.07 6.85
N ILE A 19 -7.94 1.51 5.73
CA ILE A 19 -6.74 2.36 5.68
C ILE A 19 -7.13 3.82 5.96
N ASP A 20 -6.35 4.50 6.81
CA ASP A 20 -6.45 5.95 7.02
C ASP A 20 -6.05 6.69 5.73
N SER A 21 -6.79 7.74 5.36
CA SER A 21 -6.58 8.45 4.08
C SER A 21 -5.22 9.10 3.96
N THR A 22 -4.66 9.62 5.05
CA THR A 22 -3.33 10.24 5.01
C THR A 22 -2.25 9.18 4.81
N VAL A 23 -2.37 8.03 5.47
CA VAL A 23 -1.43 6.93 5.27
C VAL A 23 -1.57 6.34 3.86
N ALA A 24 -2.79 6.20 3.34
CA ALA A 24 -3.04 5.77 1.98
C ALA A 24 -2.36 6.70 0.96
N SER A 25 -2.52 8.03 1.11
CA SER A 25 -1.86 9.00 0.23
C SER A 25 -0.33 8.92 0.31
N GLU A 26 0.26 8.81 1.50
CA GLU A 26 1.73 8.73 1.62
C GLU A 26 2.28 7.43 1.01
N LEU A 27 1.61 6.29 1.20
CA LEU A 27 1.98 5.02 0.56
C LEU A 27 1.81 5.08 -0.97
N PHE A 28 0.80 5.79 -1.45
CA PHE A 28 0.58 6.00 -2.88
C PHE A 28 1.67 6.88 -3.50
N GLU A 29 1.98 8.03 -2.89
CA GLU A 29 3.07 8.90 -3.38
C GLU A 29 4.42 8.17 -3.42
N GLN A 30 4.68 7.28 -2.46
CA GLN A 30 5.89 6.46 -2.43
C GLN A 30 6.03 5.55 -3.67
N THR A 31 4.92 5.17 -4.32
CA THR A 31 4.97 4.38 -5.57
C THR A 31 5.52 5.15 -6.77
N LYS A 32 5.41 6.49 -6.77
CA LYS A 32 5.78 7.34 -7.90
C LYS A 32 7.26 7.69 -7.93
N GLU A 33 7.84 7.91 -6.75
CA GLU A 33 9.20 8.40 -6.58
C GLU A 33 10.03 7.34 -5.85
N THR A 34 10.49 6.29 -6.51
CA THR A 34 11.16 5.20 -5.77
C THR A 34 12.48 4.77 -6.44
N LYS A 35 13.58 5.01 -5.72
CA LYS A 35 14.93 4.49 -6.02
C LYS A 35 15.36 3.33 -5.09
N ASN A 36 14.77 3.19 -3.89
CA ASN A 36 15.27 2.26 -2.86
C ASN A 36 14.29 1.14 -2.45
N ASP A 37 12.99 1.40 -2.28
CA ASP A 37 12.04 0.37 -1.79
C ASP A 37 11.83 -0.77 -2.79
N TYR A 38 12.10 -0.52 -4.06
CA TYR A 38 12.09 -1.51 -5.13
C TYR A 38 13.07 -2.67 -4.91
N GLN A 39 14.12 -2.50 -4.10
CA GLN A 39 15.08 -3.57 -3.78
C GLN A 39 14.60 -4.54 -2.71
N LEU A 40 13.41 -4.31 -2.11
CA LEU A 40 12.87 -5.23 -1.12
C LEU A 40 12.51 -6.59 -1.75
N PRO A 41 12.88 -7.71 -1.09
CA PRO A 41 12.50 -9.04 -1.58
C PRO A 41 10.98 -9.22 -1.63
N ILE A 42 10.49 -9.84 -2.70
CA ILE A 42 9.05 -10.11 -2.88
C ILE A 42 8.51 -11.07 -1.80
N ASP A 43 9.39 -11.88 -1.20
CA ASP A 43 9.08 -12.81 -0.12
C ASP A 43 8.44 -12.15 1.10
N LEU A 44 8.68 -10.85 1.31
CA LEU A 44 8.04 -10.10 2.38
C LEU A 44 6.51 -10.16 2.26
N LEU A 45 5.98 -10.12 1.03
CA LEU A 45 4.55 -10.15 0.75
C LEU A 45 3.88 -11.50 1.04
N LYS A 46 4.65 -12.59 1.19
CA LYS A 46 4.11 -13.95 1.41
C LYS A 46 3.40 -14.12 2.76
N ASN A 47 3.64 -13.23 3.72
CA ASN A 47 3.18 -13.37 5.10
C ASN A 47 1.84 -12.67 5.36
N LEU A 48 0.80 -12.95 4.57
CA LEU A 48 -0.50 -12.33 4.79
C LEU A 48 -1.08 -12.73 6.17
N PRO A 49 -1.74 -11.82 6.90
CA PRO A 49 -2.32 -12.13 8.22
C PRO A 49 -3.42 -13.21 8.20
N TYR A 50 -4.06 -13.40 7.03
CA TYR A 50 -5.05 -14.43 6.75
C TYR A 50 -4.89 -14.87 5.29
N PRO A 51 -5.33 -16.08 4.92
CA PRO A 51 -5.26 -16.57 3.54
C PRO A 51 -5.88 -15.63 2.51
N CYS A 52 -6.95 -14.92 2.90
CA CYS A 52 -7.50 -13.82 2.14
C CYS A 52 -7.94 -12.68 3.07
N ILE A 53 -7.58 -11.45 2.72
CA ILE A 53 -7.94 -10.23 3.45
C ILE A 53 -8.73 -9.28 2.56
N ALA A 54 -9.61 -8.50 3.18
CA ALA A 54 -10.29 -7.41 2.52
C ALA A 54 -9.65 -6.08 2.95
N VAL A 55 -9.27 -5.24 2.00
CA VAL A 55 -8.69 -3.91 2.24
C VAL A 55 -9.64 -2.84 1.73
N GLN A 56 -10.08 -1.97 2.63
CA GLN A 56 -10.86 -0.80 2.30
C GLN A 56 -9.91 0.40 2.20
N VAL A 57 -9.83 0.98 1.00
CA VAL A 57 -8.93 2.08 0.68
C VAL A 57 -9.76 3.33 0.41
N PRO A 58 -9.51 4.45 1.11
CA PRO A 58 -10.16 5.71 0.83
C PRO A 58 -9.73 6.25 -0.53
N GLU A 59 -10.50 7.18 -1.08
CA GLU A 59 -10.13 7.88 -2.30
C GLU A 59 -8.80 8.62 -2.13
N VAL A 60 -7.84 8.32 -3.00
CA VAL A 60 -6.54 8.97 -3.07
C VAL A 60 -6.49 9.72 -4.40
N GLU A 61 -6.58 11.05 -4.32
CA GLU A 61 -6.37 11.89 -5.50
C GLU A 61 -4.89 11.96 -5.85
N THR A 62 -4.60 11.93 -7.14
CA THR A 62 -3.27 12.15 -7.69
C THR A 62 -3.33 12.96 -8.96
N VAL A 63 -2.21 13.61 -9.27
CA VAL A 63 -1.95 14.17 -10.58
C VAL A 63 -1.00 13.23 -11.32
N ILE A 64 -1.38 12.81 -12.51
CA ILE A 64 -0.55 12.05 -13.43
C ILE A 64 -0.11 13.01 -14.54
N HIS A 65 1.17 13.05 -14.81
CA HIS A 65 1.71 13.83 -15.94
C HIS A 65 1.65 12.94 -17.17
N ILE A 66 0.76 13.24 -18.11
CA ILE A 66 0.65 12.52 -19.38
C ILE A 66 1.79 12.94 -20.32
N ASN A 67 2.13 14.24 -20.30
CA ASN A 67 3.28 14.80 -20.98
C ASN A 67 3.73 16.10 -20.28
N GLN A 68 4.75 16.79 -20.80
CA GLN A 68 5.34 17.98 -20.17
C GLN A 68 4.34 19.13 -19.90
N ASN A 69 3.22 19.17 -20.63
CA ASN A 69 2.24 20.26 -20.56
C ASN A 69 0.84 19.81 -20.13
N THR A 70 0.63 18.51 -19.89
CA THR A 70 -0.72 17.96 -19.63
C THR A 70 -0.69 17.12 -18.36
N GLU A 71 -1.39 17.64 -17.36
CA GLU A 71 -1.65 16.99 -16.09
C GLU A 71 -3.09 16.49 -16.07
N GLU A 72 -3.28 15.22 -15.72
CA GLU A 72 -4.60 14.64 -15.48
C GLU A 72 -4.75 14.34 -13.99
N ARG A 73 -5.79 14.87 -13.38
CA ARG A 73 -6.15 14.51 -12.01
C ARG A 73 -6.94 13.21 -12.04
N ARG A 74 -6.38 12.16 -11.44
CA ARG A 74 -7.06 10.88 -11.26
C ARG A 74 -7.35 10.63 -9.80
N VAL A 75 -8.48 9.99 -9.54
CA VAL A 75 -8.82 9.49 -8.21
C VAL A 75 -8.60 8.00 -8.22
N TYR A 76 -7.69 7.55 -7.35
CA TYR A 76 -7.48 6.15 -7.07
C TYR A 76 -8.36 5.79 -5.89
N SER A 77 -9.45 5.09 -6.19
CA SER A 77 -10.29 4.46 -5.20
C SER A 77 -10.41 3.00 -5.57
N GLY A 78 -10.51 2.14 -4.58
CA GLY A 78 -10.49 0.72 -4.89
C GLY A 78 -10.38 -0.07 -3.62
N ASN A 79 -11.51 -0.53 -3.15
CA ASN A 79 -11.50 -1.56 -2.14
C ASN A 79 -11.18 -2.89 -2.81
N PHE A 80 -10.25 -3.67 -2.25
CA PHE A 80 -9.76 -4.88 -2.90
C PHE A 80 -9.53 -6.04 -1.93
N PHE A 81 -9.79 -7.25 -2.41
CA PHE A 81 -9.36 -8.48 -1.76
C PHE A 81 -7.92 -8.79 -2.14
N VAL A 82 -7.17 -9.37 -1.22
CA VAL A 82 -5.83 -9.93 -1.47
C VAL A 82 -5.82 -11.38 -1.07
N THR A 83 -5.29 -12.25 -1.91
CA THR A 83 -5.04 -13.67 -1.61
C THR A 83 -3.76 -14.12 -2.29
N ILE A 84 -3.09 -15.13 -1.73
CA ILE A 84 -2.03 -15.86 -2.44
C ILE A 84 -2.69 -17.01 -3.20
N MET A 85 -2.32 -17.17 -4.47
CA MET A 85 -2.76 -18.25 -5.36
C MET A 85 -1.54 -19.13 -5.67
N GLU A 86 -1.70 -20.43 -5.51
CA GLU A 86 -0.67 -21.43 -5.84
C GLU A 86 -0.70 -21.74 -7.34
N ASP A 87 -1.90 -21.89 -7.90
CA ASP A 87 -2.14 -22.00 -9.33
C ASP A 87 -2.76 -20.70 -9.84
N ASP A 88 -2.10 -20.04 -10.78
CA ASP A 88 -2.67 -18.89 -11.47
C ASP A 88 -3.73 -19.39 -12.46
N VAL A 89 -4.96 -18.89 -12.34
CA VAL A 89 -6.06 -19.23 -13.27
C VAL A 89 -5.78 -18.65 -14.65
N PHE A 90 -4.92 -17.63 -14.76
CA PHE A 90 -4.62 -16.93 -16.01
C PHE A 90 -3.29 -17.31 -16.66
N VAL A 91 -2.39 -18.00 -15.95
CA VAL A 91 -1.12 -18.44 -16.52
C VAL A 91 -0.85 -19.90 -16.16
N VAL A 92 -1.00 -20.74 -17.16
CA VAL A 92 -0.77 -22.19 -17.09
C VAL A 92 0.74 -22.46 -16.96
N ASN A 93 1.13 -23.48 -16.17
CA ASN A 93 2.51 -23.94 -15.96
C ASN A 93 3.46 -22.92 -15.29
N LYS A 94 3.13 -22.46 -14.08
CA LYS A 94 4.04 -21.64 -13.26
C LYS A 94 4.60 -22.45 -12.08
N ASP A 95 5.89 -22.25 -11.81
CA ASP A 95 6.59 -22.80 -10.63
C ASP A 95 6.58 -21.81 -9.44
N PHE A 96 5.67 -20.83 -9.43
CA PHE A 96 5.64 -19.77 -8.41
C PHE A 96 4.23 -19.35 -8.01
N ASN A 97 4.08 -19.00 -6.73
CA ASN A 97 2.85 -18.43 -6.20
C ASN A 97 2.63 -17.00 -6.70
N THR A 98 1.37 -16.58 -6.75
CA THR A 98 0.97 -15.25 -7.18
C THR A 98 0.20 -14.53 -6.09
N LEU A 99 0.55 -13.28 -5.80
CA LEU A 99 -0.28 -12.41 -4.97
C LEU A 99 -1.35 -11.78 -5.84
N PHE A 100 -2.60 -12.18 -5.61
CA PHE A 100 -3.74 -11.82 -6.43
C PHE A 100 -4.61 -10.77 -5.75
N PHE A 101 -4.99 -9.73 -6.50
CA PHE A 101 -5.80 -8.60 -6.06
C PHE A 101 -7.09 -8.55 -6.86
N THR A 102 -8.23 -8.41 -6.19
CA THR A 102 -9.55 -8.26 -6.83
C THR A 102 -10.25 -7.02 -6.30
N VAL A 103 -10.49 -6.03 -7.16
CA VAL A 103 -11.24 -4.81 -6.77
C VAL A 103 -12.73 -5.14 -6.66
N TRP A 104 -13.35 -4.81 -5.52
CA TRP A 104 -14.77 -5.12 -5.29
C TRP A 104 -15.71 -3.92 -5.39
N ASP A 105 -15.17 -2.71 -5.52
CA ASP A 105 -15.95 -1.46 -5.54
C ASP A 105 -15.93 -0.79 -6.92
N SER A 106 -15.57 -1.55 -7.97
CA SER A 106 -15.70 -1.07 -9.33
C SER A 106 -17.18 -1.06 -9.72
N ALA A 107 -17.68 0.10 -10.15
CA ALA A 107 -19.00 0.19 -10.81
C ALA A 107 -19.05 -0.61 -12.12
N ASP A 108 -17.87 -1.02 -12.62
CA ASP A 108 -17.71 -1.82 -13.82
C ASP A 108 -17.95 -3.31 -13.56
N LYS A 109 -18.65 -3.98 -14.49
CA LYS A 109 -19.00 -5.41 -14.35
C LYS A 109 -17.78 -6.33 -14.46
N ALA A 110 -16.71 -5.87 -15.11
CA ALA A 110 -15.40 -6.50 -15.08
C ALA A 110 -14.63 -5.93 -13.88
N GLN A 111 -14.58 -6.68 -12.78
CA GLN A 111 -13.76 -6.30 -11.63
C GLN A 111 -12.29 -6.36 -12.05
N PRO A 112 -11.56 -5.23 -12.06
CA PRO A 112 -10.16 -5.28 -12.42
C PRO A 112 -9.42 -6.17 -11.42
N CYS A 113 -8.68 -7.13 -11.96
CA CYS A 113 -7.86 -8.06 -11.21
C CYS A 113 -6.41 -7.78 -11.54
N PHE A 114 -5.58 -7.69 -10.51
CA PHE A 114 -4.14 -7.46 -10.66
C PHE A 114 -3.38 -8.57 -9.96
N TYR A 115 -2.15 -8.80 -10.38
CA TYR A 115 -1.35 -9.86 -9.80
C TYR A 115 0.14 -9.53 -9.76
N LEU A 116 0.81 -10.03 -8.71
CA LEU A 116 2.26 -9.93 -8.56
C LEU A 116 2.87 -11.33 -8.41
N PRO A 117 3.72 -11.75 -9.38
CA PRO A 117 4.53 -12.95 -9.26
C PRO A 117 5.40 -12.96 -7.99
N LEU A 118 5.26 -13.98 -7.15
CA LEU A 118 6.07 -14.18 -5.94
C LEU A 118 7.26 -15.12 -6.23
N LYS A 119 8.01 -14.82 -7.30
CA LYS A 119 9.20 -15.58 -7.71
C LYS A 119 10.27 -15.55 -6.62
N GLU A 120 10.86 -16.70 -6.32
CA GLU A 120 11.94 -16.78 -5.32
C GLU A 120 13.14 -15.93 -5.74
N GLY A 121 13.72 -15.20 -4.77
CA GLY A 121 14.86 -14.31 -5.01
C GLY A 121 14.54 -13.00 -5.75
N ALA A 122 13.30 -12.82 -6.22
CA ALA A 122 12.90 -11.59 -6.90
C ALA A 122 12.71 -10.42 -5.91
N THR A 123 12.88 -9.21 -6.44
CA THR A 123 12.61 -7.96 -5.74
C THR A 123 11.29 -7.36 -6.23
N LEU A 124 10.72 -6.42 -5.48
CA LEU A 124 9.57 -5.62 -5.95
C LEU A 124 9.86 -4.99 -7.31
N LYS A 125 11.09 -4.49 -7.53
CA LYS A 125 11.51 -3.90 -8.81
C LYS A 125 11.37 -4.88 -9.95
N SER A 126 12.03 -6.03 -9.84
CA SER A 126 12.11 -7.00 -10.92
C SER A 126 10.74 -7.55 -11.24
N THR A 127 9.89 -7.77 -10.23
CA THR A 127 8.52 -8.23 -10.46
C THR A 127 7.67 -7.19 -11.22
N VAL A 128 7.89 -5.90 -10.93
CA VAL A 128 7.17 -4.81 -11.60
C VAL A 128 7.71 -4.57 -13.00
N ASP A 129 9.02 -4.61 -13.18
CA ASP A 129 9.66 -4.58 -14.49
C ASP A 129 9.15 -5.74 -15.37
N ASP A 130 9.07 -6.97 -14.83
CA ASP A 130 8.51 -8.14 -15.51
C ASP A 130 7.04 -7.92 -15.89
N LEU A 131 6.24 -7.31 -15.00
CA LEU A 131 4.84 -6.99 -15.29
C LEU A 131 4.75 -5.98 -16.44
N PHE A 132 5.58 -4.94 -16.44
CA PHE A 132 5.65 -3.98 -17.55
C PHE A 132 6.03 -4.64 -18.87
N VAL A 133 7.02 -5.54 -18.86
CA VAL A 133 7.45 -6.28 -20.06
C VAL A 133 6.32 -7.15 -20.58
N PHE A 134 5.72 -8.00 -19.73
CA PHE A 134 4.59 -8.87 -20.10
C PHE A 134 3.46 -8.07 -20.75
N CYS A 135 3.05 -7.01 -20.09
CA CYS A 135 2.02 -6.10 -20.58
C CYS A 135 2.40 -5.41 -21.91
N SER A 136 3.68 -5.12 -22.14
CA SER A 136 4.17 -4.52 -23.38
C SER A 136 4.28 -5.53 -24.53
N GLU A 137 4.57 -6.79 -24.24
CA GLU A 137 4.67 -7.86 -25.24
C GLU A 137 3.31 -8.27 -25.76
N SER A 138 2.28 -8.32 -24.89
CA SER A 138 0.89 -8.47 -25.31
C SER A 138 0.41 -7.36 -26.26
N LYS A 139 1.07 -6.18 -26.30
CA LYS A 139 0.76 -5.13 -27.28
C LYS A 139 1.16 -5.47 -28.71
N LYS A 140 2.17 -6.33 -28.92
CA LYS A 140 2.70 -6.60 -30.27
C LYS A 140 1.76 -7.47 -31.10
N GLU A 141 0.76 -8.09 -30.48
CA GLU A 141 -0.24 -8.95 -31.15
C GLU A 141 -1.53 -8.20 -31.53
N ASP A 142 -1.78 -7.00 -30.98
CA ASP A 142 -2.97 -6.18 -31.29
C ASP A 142 -2.57 -4.84 -31.96
N GLU A 143 -2.82 -4.73 -33.27
CA GLU A 143 -2.38 -3.62 -34.15
C GLU A 143 -3.07 -2.24 -33.93
N SER A 144 -3.72 -2.00 -32.78
CA SER A 144 -4.47 -0.75 -32.54
C SER A 144 -4.18 -0.13 -31.16
N THR A 145 -3.01 0.49 -30.99
CA THR A 145 -2.58 0.98 -29.66
C THR A 145 -2.12 2.43 -29.64
N GLU A 146 -3.06 3.39 -29.67
CA GLU A 146 -2.83 4.76 -29.18
C GLU A 146 -3.41 5.01 -27.77
N GLY A 147 -4.10 4.04 -27.16
CA GLY A 147 -4.76 4.19 -25.84
C GLY A 147 -4.11 3.46 -24.65
N TRP A 148 -3.24 2.47 -24.90
CA TRP A 148 -2.85 1.48 -23.88
C TRP A 148 -1.61 1.82 -23.05
N ASP A 149 -0.76 2.76 -23.50
CA ASP A 149 0.42 3.22 -22.73
C ASP A 149 0.01 3.86 -21.38
N ASN A 150 -1.17 4.48 -21.32
CA ASN A 150 -1.74 5.07 -20.10
C ASN A 150 -2.45 4.07 -19.18
N ILE A 151 -2.83 2.89 -19.69
CA ILE A 151 -3.55 1.85 -18.92
C ILE A 151 -2.53 1.00 -18.16
N LEU A 152 -1.42 0.62 -18.79
CA LEU A 152 -0.37 -0.18 -18.16
C LEU A 152 0.37 0.53 -17.03
N SER A 153 0.51 1.87 -17.12
CA SER A 153 0.99 2.66 -15.99
C SER A 153 -0.02 2.61 -14.83
N THR A 154 -1.31 2.58 -15.11
CA THR A 154 -2.37 2.57 -14.09
C THR A 154 -2.43 1.23 -13.35
N GLU A 155 -2.43 0.09 -14.05
CA GLU A 155 -2.47 -1.24 -13.43
C GLU A 155 -1.20 -1.55 -12.62
N ALA A 156 -0.03 -1.17 -13.14
CA ALA A 156 1.22 -1.28 -12.41
C ALA A 156 1.22 -0.40 -11.15
N ILE A 157 0.71 0.84 -11.24
CA ILE A 157 0.52 1.72 -10.08
C ILE A 157 -0.44 1.09 -9.06
N TYR A 158 -1.57 0.50 -9.48
CA TYR A 158 -2.50 -0.19 -8.57
C TYR A 158 -1.84 -1.38 -7.89
N SER A 159 -1.10 -2.21 -8.64
CA SER A 159 -0.39 -3.37 -8.11
C SER A 159 0.67 -2.96 -7.09
N LEU A 160 1.45 -1.93 -7.41
CA LEU A 160 2.44 -1.34 -6.53
C LEU A 160 1.81 -0.76 -5.27
N PHE A 161 0.75 0.01 -5.42
CA PHE A 161 0.06 0.62 -4.30
C PHE A 161 -0.53 -0.44 -3.37
N ALA A 162 -1.16 -1.47 -3.93
CA ALA A 162 -1.67 -2.60 -3.17
C ALA A 162 -0.53 -3.36 -2.46
N ALA A 163 0.63 -3.54 -3.11
CA ALA A 163 1.82 -4.09 -2.48
C ALA A 163 2.33 -3.22 -1.32
N GLN A 164 2.41 -1.90 -1.47
CA GLN A 164 2.80 -0.99 -0.38
C GLN A 164 1.86 -1.11 0.82
N ILE A 165 0.56 -1.27 0.59
CA ILE A 165 -0.41 -1.52 1.66
C ILE A 165 -0.13 -2.87 2.35
N VAL A 166 0.10 -3.94 1.59
CA VAL A 166 0.42 -5.26 2.16
C VAL A 166 1.71 -5.21 2.98
N LEU A 167 2.76 -4.55 2.49
CA LEU A 167 4.00 -4.33 3.23
C LEU A 167 3.75 -3.54 4.52
N TYR A 168 2.92 -2.50 4.47
CA TYR A 168 2.55 -1.75 5.66
C TYR A 168 1.87 -2.66 6.70
N LEU A 169 0.91 -3.49 6.28
CA LEU A 169 0.21 -4.44 7.16
C LEU A 169 1.15 -5.48 7.80
N GLN A 170 2.24 -5.83 7.10
CA GLN A 170 3.26 -6.78 7.56
C GLN A 170 4.40 -6.11 8.33
N SER A 171 4.48 -4.78 8.30
CA SER A 171 5.55 -4.04 8.93
C SER A 171 5.50 -4.12 10.46
N ILE A 172 6.69 -4.23 11.05
CA ILE A 172 6.85 -4.23 12.51
C ILE A 172 6.41 -2.88 13.06
N GLY A 173 5.54 -2.92 14.06
CA GLY A 173 5.00 -1.72 14.69
C GLY A 173 3.96 -1.00 13.83
N SER A 174 3.38 -1.67 12.82
CA SER A 174 2.25 -1.13 12.06
C SER A 174 1.10 -0.75 12.98
N ASP A 175 0.50 0.42 12.73
CA ASP A 175 -0.58 0.95 13.56
C ASP A 175 -1.91 0.31 13.15
N ILE A 176 -2.21 -0.84 13.72
CA ILE A 176 -3.43 -1.61 13.44
C ILE A 176 -4.26 -1.72 14.71
N VAL A 177 -5.48 -1.19 14.68
CA VAL A 177 -6.39 -1.14 15.83
C VAL A 177 -7.68 -1.89 15.50
N ASN A 178 -8.03 -2.89 16.30
CA ASN A 178 -9.32 -3.58 16.16
C ASN A 178 -10.46 -2.61 16.50
N VAL A 179 -11.47 -2.54 15.62
CA VAL A 179 -12.71 -1.84 15.92
C VAL A 179 -13.59 -2.78 16.75
N PRO A 180 -13.99 -2.40 17.97
CA PRO A 180 -14.88 -3.23 18.78
C PRO A 180 -16.17 -3.52 18.03
N THR A 181 -16.50 -4.80 17.85
CA THR A 181 -17.82 -5.17 17.33
C THR A 181 -18.88 -4.96 18.41
N PRO A 182 -19.96 -4.21 18.15
CA PRO A 182 -21.05 -4.06 19.10
C PRO A 182 -21.56 -5.44 19.52
N ARG A 183 -21.63 -5.70 20.83
CA ARG A 183 -22.26 -6.93 21.36
C ARG A 183 -23.78 -6.78 21.26
N THR A 184 -24.35 -7.05 20.10
CA THR A 184 -25.81 -7.15 19.98
C THR A 184 -26.24 -8.51 20.52
N TYR A 185 -26.78 -8.56 21.75
CA TYR A 185 -27.41 -9.76 22.29
C TYR A 185 -28.77 -9.96 21.61
N LYS A 186 -28.84 -10.88 20.63
CA LYS A 186 -30.11 -11.40 20.09
C LYS A 186 -30.11 -12.93 20.29
N LYS A 187 -31.20 -13.49 20.82
CA LYS A 187 -31.47 -14.94 20.80
C LYS A 187 -31.43 -15.38 19.34
N LYS A 188 -30.45 -16.20 18.97
CA LYS A 188 -30.23 -16.61 17.57
C LYS A 188 -31.09 -17.83 17.25
N SER A 189 -31.97 -17.73 16.25
CA SER A 189 -32.47 -18.90 15.51
C SER A 189 -31.61 -19.07 14.23
N GLY A 190 -31.08 -20.27 14.00
CA GLY A 190 -30.30 -20.63 12.82
C GLY A 190 -28.79 -20.27 12.82
N LYS A 191 -28.04 -20.82 11.86
CA LYS A 191 -26.61 -20.54 11.62
C LYS A 191 -26.44 -19.21 10.87
N GLN A 192 -26.48 -18.10 11.60
CA GLN A 192 -26.19 -16.79 11.01
C GLN A 192 -24.67 -16.60 10.80
N PRO A 193 -24.26 -15.94 9.69
CA PRO A 193 -22.86 -15.60 9.43
C PRO A 193 -22.25 -14.75 10.56
N LYS A 194 -21.00 -15.02 10.97
CA LYS A 194 -20.28 -14.19 11.95
C LYS A 194 -20.02 -12.77 11.39
N PRO A 195 -20.11 -11.70 12.20
CA PRO A 195 -19.80 -10.35 11.73
C PRO A 195 -18.33 -10.23 11.28
N ALA A 196 -18.06 -9.27 10.38
CA ALA A 196 -16.71 -8.98 9.93
C ALA A 196 -15.86 -8.40 11.07
N LYS A 197 -14.56 -8.75 11.07
CA LYS A 197 -13.55 -8.22 12.00
C LYS A 197 -12.91 -6.99 11.37
N ILE A 198 -13.38 -5.82 11.77
CA ILE A 198 -12.89 -4.55 11.22
C ILE A 198 -11.65 -4.10 12.00
N LYS A 199 -10.63 -3.67 11.27
CA LYS A 199 -9.39 -3.11 11.81
C LYS A 199 -9.12 -1.76 11.14
N ASN A 200 -8.91 -0.71 11.93
CA ASN A 200 -8.42 0.57 11.43
C ASN A 200 -6.89 0.49 11.31
N VAL A 201 -6.35 0.97 10.20
CA VAL A 201 -4.94 0.85 9.82
C VAL A 201 -4.37 2.24 9.60
N GLY A 202 -3.26 2.56 10.25
CA GLY A 202 -2.61 3.86 10.15
C GLY A 202 -3.39 5.01 10.81
N TYR A 203 -4.37 4.73 11.67
CA TYR A 203 -5.26 5.74 12.24
C TYR A 203 -4.53 6.80 13.10
N ARG A 204 -3.70 6.36 14.05
CA ARG A 204 -2.92 7.23 14.95
C ARG A 204 -1.77 7.89 14.19
N ILE A 205 -1.09 7.14 13.33
CA ILE A 205 0.00 7.69 12.51
C ILE A 205 -0.56 8.74 11.54
N GLY A 206 -1.67 8.45 10.87
CA GLY A 206 -2.37 9.40 10.01
C GLY A 206 -2.80 10.66 10.74
N ALA A 207 -3.33 10.54 11.97
CA ALA A 207 -3.65 11.71 12.80
C ALA A 207 -2.40 12.56 13.12
N THR A 208 -1.29 11.91 13.44
CA THR A 208 0.00 12.57 13.70
C THR A 208 0.52 13.28 12.45
N LEU A 209 0.48 12.63 11.29
CA LEU A 209 0.90 13.20 10.02
C LEU A 209 0.06 14.42 9.61
N ARG A 210 -1.27 14.35 9.80
CA ARG A 210 -2.16 15.50 9.59
C ARG A 210 -1.80 16.67 10.49
N GLN A 211 -1.48 16.40 11.77
CA GLN A 211 -1.05 17.44 12.70
C GLN A 211 0.27 18.07 12.25
N GLN A 212 1.29 17.26 11.96
CA GLN A 212 2.59 17.74 11.50
C GLN A 212 2.50 18.56 10.21
N ARG A 213 1.68 18.11 9.25
CA ARG A 213 1.42 18.84 8.00
C ARG A 213 0.83 20.22 8.24
N ARG A 214 -0.16 20.33 9.15
CA ARG A 214 -0.76 21.63 9.51
C ARG A 214 0.27 22.59 10.10
N VAL A 215 1.14 22.11 10.99
CA VAL A 215 2.21 22.95 11.57
C VAL A 215 3.19 23.39 10.48
N TYR A 216 3.63 22.46 9.63
CA TYR A 216 4.50 22.78 8.51
C TYR A 216 3.91 23.83 7.56
N ASP A 217 2.67 23.63 7.10
CA ASP A 217 2.00 24.56 6.18
C ASP A 217 1.81 25.95 6.80
N SER A 218 1.55 26.02 8.12
CA SER A 218 1.47 27.29 8.84
C SER A 218 2.82 28.01 8.89
N SER A 219 3.93 27.28 9.12
CA SER A 219 5.28 27.85 9.16
C SER A 219 5.75 28.37 7.80
N LYS A 220 5.38 27.69 6.70
CA LYS A 220 5.73 28.09 5.33
C LYS A 220 5.14 29.45 4.94
N ARG A 221 3.98 29.83 5.50
CA ARG A 221 3.33 31.12 5.23
C ARG A 221 4.02 32.30 5.92
N VAL A 222 4.73 32.06 7.02
CA VAL A 222 5.34 33.12 7.86
C VAL A 222 6.75 33.51 7.35
N SER A 223 7.43 32.65 6.59
CA SER A 223 8.84 32.84 6.20
C SER A 223 9.12 33.86 5.08
N ILE A 224 8.12 34.65 4.63
CA ILE A 224 8.29 35.61 3.51
C ILE A 224 9.08 36.88 3.91
N GLY A 225 9.44 37.07 5.19
CA GLY A 225 10.02 38.34 5.68
C GLY A 225 11.32 38.29 6.50
N SER A 226 12.02 37.15 6.62
CA SER A 226 13.20 37.04 7.50
C SER A 226 14.53 37.29 6.75
N GLN A 227 15.29 38.30 7.18
CA GLN A 227 16.63 38.66 6.65
C GLN A 227 17.75 37.65 6.97
N ARG A 228 17.48 36.54 7.67
CA ARG A 228 18.48 35.51 8.01
C ARG A 228 18.18 34.18 7.32
N ARG A 229 19.19 33.57 6.69
CA ARG A 229 19.18 32.18 6.17
C ARG A 229 19.01 31.20 7.34
N SER A 230 17.77 31.00 7.78
CA SER A 230 17.41 29.92 8.70
C SER A 230 17.37 28.60 7.92
N PRO A 231 17.57 27.44 8.56
CA PRO A 231 17.47 26.16 7.87
C PRO A 231 16.12 26.03 7.17
N ILE A 232 16.11 25.53 5.93
CA ILE A 232 14.89 25.44 5.13
C ILE A 232 14.02 24.30 5.67
N ALA A 233 12.79 24.64 6.06
CA ALA A 233 11.79 23.64 6.43
C ALA A 233 11.53 22.71 5.24
N HIS A 234 11.53 21.41 5.47
CA HIS A 234 11.34 20.40 4.43
C HIS A 234 10.66 19.15 4.97
N ILE A 235 10.23 18.28 4.06
CA ILE A 235 9.59 17.00 4.40
C ILE A 235 10.56 15.88 4.09
N ARG A 236 10.91 15.09 5.10
CA ARG A 236 11.55 13.79 4.91
C ARG A 236 10.44 12.77 4.62
N ARG A 237 10.41 12.25 3.39
CA ARG A 237 9.38 11.31 2.94
C ARG A 237 9.41 9.98 3.70
N GLY A 238 8.25 9.33 3.76
CA GLY A 238 8.11 7.99 4.28
C GLY A 238 8.74 6.96 3.34
N HIS A 239 9.24 5.87 3.91
CA HIS A 239 9.86 4.77 3.15
C HIS A 239 9.85 3.49 3.98
N PHE A 240 10.03 2.34 3.33
CA PHE A 240 10.26 1.09 4.04
C PHE A 240 11.73 0.92 4.35
N GLN A 241 12.03 0.50 5.58
CA GLN A 241 13.37 0.16 6.00
C GLN A 241 13.42 -1.31 6.40
N GLY A 242 14.31 -2.07 5.77
CA GLY A 242 14.59 -3.46 6.10
C GLY A 242 15.58 -3.59 7.26
N PHE A 243 15.33 -4.55 8.15
CA PHE A 243 16.18 -4.90 9.27
C PHE A 243 16.39 -6.42 9.28
N TRP A 244 17.62 -6.85 9.50
CA TRP A 244 17.90 -8.26 9.76
C TRP A 244 17.75 -8.52 11.25
N THR A 245 16.89 -9.47 11.63
CA THR A 245 16.72 -9.93 13.01
C THR A 245 17.21 -11.36 13.15
N GLY A 246 17.65 -11.72 14.36
CA GLY A 246 18.28 -13.01 14.66
C GLY A 246 19.80 -13.01 14.48
N PRO A 247 20.48 -14.09 14.90
CA PRO A 247 21.94 -14.21 14.83
C PRO A 247 22.45 -14.16 13.39
N ARG A 248 23.63 -13.55 13.17
CA ARG A 248 24.17 -13.23 11.82
C ARG A 248 24.29 -14.45 10.91
N ASP A 249 24.67 -15.60 11.46
CA ASP A 249 24.97 -16.84 10.73
C ASP A 249 23.99 -17.98 11.08
N SER A 250 22.76 -17.63 11.47
CA SER A 250 21.71 -18.60 11.79
C SER A 250 20.68 -18.71 10.67
N LYS A 251 20.13 -19.91 10.47
CA LYS A 251 18.93 -20.14 9.64
C LYS A 251 17.69 -19.42 10.17
N GLU A 252 17.71 -18.99 11.43
CA GLU A 252 16.64 -18.21 12.04
C GLU A 252 16.71 -16.73 11.69
N ARG A 253 17.77 -16.28 11.00
CA ARG A 253 17.93 -14.89 10.57
C ARG A 253 16.86 -14.53 9.54
N LYS A 254 16.11 -13.48 9.81
CA LYS A 254 14.98 -13.06 8.98
C LYS A 254 15.07 -11.58 8.65
N LEU A 255 14.72 -11.24 7.41
CA LEU A 255 14.50 -9.86 7.02
C LEU A 255 13.10 -9.45 7.47
N VAL A 256 13.04 -8.38 8.26
CA VAL A 256 11.78 -7.76 8.67
C VAL A 256 11.75 -6.32 8.20
N ILE A 257 10.56 -5.78 7.98
CA ILE A 257 10.39 -4.41 7.49
C ILE A 257 9.72 -3.54 8.53
N LYS A 258 10.09 -2.26 8.55
CA LYS A 258 9.41 -1.21 9.28
C LYS A 258 9.07 -0.09 8.31
N TRP A 259 7.84 0.40 8.35
CA TRP A 259 7.51 1.63 7.65
C TRP A 259 7.95 2.82 8.49
N VAL A 260 8.83 3.65 7.94
CA VAL A 260 9.26 4.89 8.56
C VAL A 260 8.35 5.99 8.04
N ALA A 261 7.48 6.51 8.91
CA ALA A 261 6.53 7.56 8.54
C ALA A 261 7.26 8.86 8.12
N PRO A 262 6.65 9.69 7.25
CA PRO A 262 7.20 10.99 6.90
C PRO A 262 7.44 11.88 8.13
N ILE A 263 8.47 12.70 8.08
CA ILE A 263 8.81 13.67 9.13
C ILE A 263 8.84 15.07 8.53
N TYR A 264 8.03 15.96 9.09
CA TYR A 264 8.03 17.37 8.76
C TYR A 264 9.11 18.08 9.60
N VAL A 265 10.21 18.46 8.95
CA VAL A 265 11.36 19.07 9.60
C VAL A 265 11.21 20.59 9.54
N HIS A 266 11.12 21.20 10.71
CA HIS A 266 11.08 22.65 10.84
C HIS A 266 12.49 23.23 10.69
N GLY A 267 12.59 24.36 10.00
CA GLY A 267 13.73 25.24 10.17
C GLY A 267 13.74 25.78 11.59
N LYS A 268 14.88 25.78 12.28
CA LYS A 268 14.98 26.30 13.66
C LYS A 268 14.37 27.70 13.74
N GLN A 269 13.25 27.83 14.45
CA GLN A 269 12.78 29.09 15.02
C GLN A 269 12.45 28.79 16.48
N ASP A 270 13.44 29.10 17.33
CA ASP A 270 13.51 28.94 18.78
C ASP A 270 13.16 27.57 19.41
N ASP A 271 14.03 27.20 20.36
CA ASP A 271 14.00 25.94 21.09
C ASP A 271 12.70 25.84 21.93
N GLY A 272 11.76 24.98 21.51
CA GLY A 272 10.49 24.83 22.25
C GLY A 272 9.72 23.51 22.13
N ALA A 273 10.04 22.60 21.20
CA ALA A 273 9.40 21.29 21.18
C ALA A 273 10.21 20.26 20.37
N ALA A 274 11.11 19.54 21.04
CA ALA A 274 11.61 18.28 20.51
C ALA A 274 10.49 17.24 20.61
N THR A 275 9.91 16.83 19.47
CA THR A 275 9.04 15.65 19.43
C THR A 275 9.90 14.40 19.58
N ILE A 276 10.07 13.94 20.82
CA ILE A 276 10.73 12.67 21.13
C ILE A 276 9.71 11.54 20.95
N PHE A 277 9.93 10.66 19.98
CA PHE A 277 9.26 9.36 19.97
C PHE A 277 10.04 8.43 20.88
N ASN A 278 9.49 8.14 22.07
CA ASN A 278 9.99 7.04 22.89
C ASN A 278 9.75 5.73 22.13
N VAL A 279 10.84 5.12 21.67
CA VAL A 279 10.83 3.74 21.20
C VAL A 279 10.70 2.85 22.43
N LYS A 280 9.56 2.17 22.58
CA LYS A 280 9.44 1.01 23.46
C LYS A 280 9.74 -0.25 22.67
#